data_AF-A0A2T3LRI6-F1
#
_entry.id   AF-A0A2T3LRI6-F1
#
_cell.length_a   1.000
_cell.length_b   1.000
_cell.length_c   1.000
_cell.angle_alpha   90.00
_cell.angle_beta   90.00
_cell.angle_gamma   90.00
#
_symmetry.space_group_name_H-M   'P 1'
#
loop_
_entity.id
_entity.type
_entity.pdbx_description
1 polymer ?
#
loop_
_entity_poly.entity_id
_entity_poly.type
_entity_poly.pdbx_seq_one_letter_code
_entity_poly.pdbx_strand_id
1 'polypeptide(L)'
;MTLFWIITAVLVLIAIAFFAVPMLYGKEYDDVASRDELNKAFFKDRIHELEHESEEGLVENRQELVSELQQSLLDDIPESKEKKSTHVSAGMLLPGIILIVGVSYGMYASVGGIQKVEAWHDAVNRLPQLSQRLLGDNAANEPLSDQDMSDLTLALRTKLHDDGDDPMGWLLLGRIAMANRDGETAEMAMKKAYDLNPVDEDIQLGYAQSLMLSGKPGASDMARNLLRNVIKKDHTNVQALSLLAFDAFEQNKFEQAIAYWTMMKKLIGPDDSRAPMLDRSIERAQARLNADDKAKALVNGSAAAAAETAPKVSAEQAKQQIVATISLAPNVVMPKQGDIIVSVHSADGAPMPIAAVKLPLTTSFPLTITLTDKDSMMPQRKLSSLSEMIVRARIDSDGNVMTKQGDWYGESQKVMLGGDTKVLINKQY
;
A
#
# COMPACT_ATOMS: atom_id res chain seq x y z
N MET A 1 0.85 -20.62 24.17
CA MET A 1 2.20 -21.20 23.98
C MET A 1 2.32 -22.67 24.34
N THR A 2 1.86 -23.11 25.51
CA THR A 2 1.94 -24.53 25.94
C THR A 2 1.28 -25.52 24.97
N LEU A 3 0.07 -25.20 24.49
CA LEU A 3 -0.66 -26.02 23.53
C LEU A 3 0.12 -26.26 22.22
N PHE A 4 0.82 -25.25 21.71
CA PHE A 4 1.62 -25.36 20.49
C PHE A 4 2.73 -26.41 20.66
N TRP A 5 3.50 -26.34 21.75
CA TRP A 5 4.58 -27.29 22.03
C TRP A 5 4.07 -28.72 22.29
N ILE A 6 2.88 -28.87 22.87
CA ILE A 6 2.23 -30.17 23.03
C ILE A 6 1.91 -30.76 21.65
N ILE A 7 1.33 -29.97 20.75
CA ILE A 7 1.00 -30.43 19.39
C ILE A 7 2.27 -30.80 18.61
N THR A 8 3.33 -29.99 18.67
CA THR A 8 4.59 -30.33 17.98
C THR A 8 5.22 -31.60 18.53
N ALA A 9 5.18 -31.81 19.85
CA ALA A 9 5.66 -33.04 20.47
C ALA A 9 4.85 -34.26 19.98
N VAL A 10 3.52 -34.15 19.91
CA VAL A 10 2.66 -35.23 19.38
C VAL A 10 2.97 -35.53 17.90
N LEU A 11 3.14 -34.50 17.06
CA LEU A 11 3.50 -34.69 15.65
C LEU A 11 4.86 -35.37 15.46
N VAL A 12 5.86 -34.99 16.26
CA VAL A 12 7.18 -35.63 16.24
C VAL A 12 7.08 -37.08 16.72
N LEU A 13 6.26 -37.38 17.73
CA LEU A 13 6.01 -38.76 18.17
C LEU A 13 5.34 -39.59 17.07
N ILE A 14 4.41 -39.01 16.31
CA ILE A 14 3.80 -39.68 15.15
C ILE A 14 4.86 -39.97 14.07
N ALA A 15 5.73 -38.99 13.75
CA ALA A 15 6.81 -39.19 12.79
C ALA A 15 7.80 -40.29 13.24
N ILE A 16 8.15 -40.30 14.54
CA ILE A 16 8.97 -41.36 15.14
C ILE A 16 8.26 -42.70 15.02
N ALA A 17 6.95 -42.78 15.26
CA ALA A 17 6.19 -44.02 15.12
C ALA A 17 6.21 -44.53 13.67
N PHE A 18 6.03 -43.66 12.66
CA PHE A 18 6.14 -44.04 11.26
C PHE A 18 7.53 -44.55 10.86
N PHE A 19 8.59 -44.02 11.48
CA PHE A 19 9.95 -44.49 11.26
C PHE A 19 10.25 -45.81 11.99
N ALA A 20 9.86 -45.91 13.28
CA ALA A 20 10.24 -47.02 14.15
C ALA A 20 9.34 -48.26 13.99
N VAL A 21 8.02 -48.09 13.80
CA VAL A 21 7.07 -49.21 13.75
C VAL A 21 7.36 -50.18 12.60
N PRO A 22 7.55 -49.75 11.33
CA PRO A 22 7.87 -50.69 10.25
C PRO A 22 9.19 -51.44 10.46
N MET A 23 10.14 -50.85 11.18
CA MET A 23 11.45 -51.42 11.43
C MET A 23 11.48 -52.38 12.62
N LEU A 24 10.60 -52.16 13.61
CA LEU A 24 10.40 -53.06 14.75
C LEU A 24 9.50 -54.25 14.40
N TYR A 25 8.46 -54.02 13.59
CA TYR A 25 7.53 -55.04 13.10
C TYR A 25 7.95 -55.61 11.75
N GLY A 26 9.27 -55.68 11.50
CA GLY A 26 9.85 -56.07 10.21
C GLY A 26 9.07 -57.19 9.52
N LYS A 27 8.87 -57.05 8.21
CA LYS A 27 8.22 -58.09 7.41
C LYS A 27 9.06 -59.37 7.54
N GLU A 28 8.46 -60.47 7.99
CA GLU A 28 9.02 -61.81 7.80
C GLU A 28 9.12 -62.01 6.29
N TYR A 29 10.27 -61.68 5.71
CA TYR A 29 10.58 -62.05 4.35
C TYR A 29 10.98 -63.53 4.41
N ASP A 30 9.97 -64.40 4.33
CA ASP A 30 10.16 -65.84 4.32
C ASP A 30 10.71 -66.24 2.94
N ASP A 31 12.02 -66.06 2.78
CA ASP A 31 12.76 -66.40 1.57
C ASP A 31 12.55 -67.88 1.20
N VAL A 32 12.27 -68.73 2.20
CA VAL A 32 11.94 -70.15 2.01
C VAL A 32 10.54 -70.30 1.41
N ALA A 33 9.52 -69.61 1.92
CA ALA A 33 8.18 -69.64 1.35
C ALA A 33 8.13 -69.15 -0.10
N SER A 34 8.89 -68.10 -0.43
CA SER A 34 9.03 -67.58 -1.80
C SER A 34 9.66 -68.60 -2.75
N ARG A 35 10.72 -69.30 -2.30
CA ARG A 35 11.39 -70.35 -3.11
C ARG A 35 10.51 -71.59 -3.30
N ASP A 36 9.80 -72.02 -2.26
CA ASP A 36 8.86 -73.14 -2.36
C ASP A 36 7.69 -72.83 -3.31
N GLU A 37 7.16 -71.60 -3.28
CA GLU A 37 6.14 -71.16 -4.23
C GLU A 37 6.69 -71.10 -5.66
N LEU A 38 7.92 -70.64 -5.85
CA LEU A 38 8.58 -70.60 -7.15
C LEU A 38 8.84 -72.00 -7.72
N ASN A 39 9.35 -72.93 -6.91
CA ASN A 39 9.61 -74.32 -7.32
C ASN A 39 8.30 -75.03 -7.70
N LYS A 40 7.20 -74.78 -6.97
CA LYS A 40 5.86 -75.27 -7.34
C LYS A 40 5.35 -74.66 -8.64
N ALA A 41 5.65 -73.39 -8.91
CA ALA A 41 5.26 -72.74 -10.15
C ALA A 41 6.00 -73.36 -11.35
N PHE A 42 7.33 -73.53 -11.27
CA PHE A 42 8.12 -74.19 -12.32
C PHE A 42 7.69 -75.63 -12.57
N PHE A 43 7.39 -76.39 -11.51
CA PHE A 43 6.85 -77.74 -11.66
C PHE A 43 5.56 -77.74 -12.50
N LYS A 44 4.61 -76.85 -12.19
CA LYS A 44 3.33 -76.77 -12.93
C LYS A 44 3.53 -76.36 -14.39
N ASP A 45 4.43 -75.42 -14.64
CA ASP A 45 4.73 -74.95 -15.99
C ASP A 45 5.33 -76.08 -16.83
N ARG A 46 6.28 -76.84 -16.25
CA ARG A 46 6.88 -77.98 -16.92
C ARG A 46 5.90 -79.12 -17.18
N ILE A 47 4.92 -79.34 -16.30
CA ILE A 47 3.83 -80.31 -16.53
C ILE A 47 2.97 -79.92 -17.73
N HIS A 48 2.66 -78.62 -17.89
CA HIS A 48 1.93 -78.10 -19.05
C HIS A 48 2.74 -78.21 -20.34
N GLU A 49 4.04 -77.92 -20.27
CA GLU A 49 4.96 -78.06 -21.41
C GLU A 49 5.05 -79.53 -21.87
N LEU A 50 5.22 -80.46 -20.92
CA LEU A 50 5.23 -81.90 -21.19
C LEU A 50 3.91 -82.43 -21.78
N GLU A 51 2.78 -81.79 -21.46
CA GLU A 51 1.49 -82.12 -22.05
C GLU A 51 1.45 -81.75 -23.54
N HIS A 52 1.89 -80.54 -23.88
CA HIS A 52 2.00 -80.11 -25.28
C HIS A 52 3.02 -80.95 -26.08
N GLU A 53 4.21 -81.20 -25.53
CA GLU A 53 5.23 -82.03 -26.18
C GLU A 53 4.75 -83.48 -26.41
N SER A 54 3.92 -84.01 -25.50
CA SER A 54 3.32 -85.33 -25.65
C SER A 54 2.24 -85.36 -26.74
N GLU A 55 1.44 -84.30 -26.89
CA GLU A 55 0.45 -84.17 -27.97
C GLU A 55 1.11 -84.04 -29.35
N GLU A 56 2.28 -83.40 -29.41
CA GLU A 56 3.10 -83.29 -30.62
C GLU A 56 3.89 -84.57 -30.95
N GLY A 57 3.83 -85.58 -30.10
CA GLY A 57 4.50 -86.87 -30.28
C GLY A 57 6.01 -86.85 -30.01
N LEU A 58 6.51 -85.82 -29.33
CA LEU A 58 7.92 -85.66 -28.96
C LEU A 58 8.29 -86.45 -27.68
N VAL A 59 7.30 -86.84 -26.88
CA VAL A 59 7.48 -87.54 -25.61
C VAL A 59 6.88 -88.95 -25.68
N GLU A 60 7.73 -89.98 -25.56
CA GLU A 60 7.32 -91.39 -25.63
C GLU A 60 6.66 -91.88 -24.31
N ASN A 61 7.15 -91.43 -23.15
CA ASN A 61 6.68 -91.87 -21.83
C ASN A 61 6.48 -90.71 -20.85
N ARG A 62 5.34 -90.01 -21.00
CA ARG A 62 4.97 -88.89 -20.11
C ARG A 62 4.94 -89.29 -18.63
N GLN A 63 4.48 -90.49 -18.31
CA GLN A 63 4.25 -90.91 -16.93
C GLN A 63 5.56 -91.01 -16.13
N GLU A 64 6.63 -91.44 -16.79
CA GLU A 64 7.98 -91.55 -16.21
C GLU A 64 8.57 -90.16 -15.92
N LEU A 65 8.51 -89.25 -16.89
CA LEU A 65 9.00 -87.86 -16.73
C LEU A 65 8.25 -87.10 -15.64
N VAL A 66 6.94 -87.31 -15.51
CA VAL A 66 6.15 -86.72 -14.42
C VAL A 66 6.62 -87.26 -13.06
N SER A 67 6.95 -88.55 -12.97
CA SER A 67 7.45 -89.16 -11.75
C SER A 67 8.83 -88.60 -11.35
N GLU A 68 9.73 -88.42 -12.31
CA GLU A 68 11.04 -87.79 -12.07
C GLU A 68 10.90 -86.34 -11.61
N LEU A 69 9.99 -85.57 -12.24
CA LEU A 69 9.73 -84.18 -11.86
C LEU A 69 9.17 -84.09 -10.43
N GLN A 70 8.32 -85.04 -10.03
CA GLN A 70 7.79 -85.12 -8.67
C GLN A 70 8.90 -85.45 -7.66
N GLN A 71 9.79 -86.38 -8.01
CA GLN A 71 10.92 -86.75 -7.15
C GLN A 71 11.90 -85.58 -6.98
N SER A 72 12.25 -84.89 -8.06
CA SER A 72 13.08 -83.69 -8.02
C SER A 72 12.46 -82.59 -7.15
N LEU A 73 11.14 -82.40 -7.23
CA LEU A 73 10.45 -81.42 -6.38
C LEU A 73 10.49 -81.80 -4.90
N LEU A 74 10.46 -83.09 -4.57
CA LEU A 74 10.60 -83.56 -3.19
C LEU A 74 12.04 -83.39 -2.67
N ASP A 75 13.04 -83.67 -3.50
CA ASP A 75 14.46 -83.56 -3.15
C ASP A 75 14.90 -82.09 -2.98
N ASP A 76 14.26 -81.14 -3.67
CA ASP A 76 14.53 -79.70 -3.59
C ASP A 76 13.92 -79.00 -2.35
N ILE A 77 13.23 -79.73 -1.47
CA ILE A 77 12.69 -79.18 -0.21
C ILE A 77 13.79 -79.19 0.86
N PRO A 78 14.32 -78.03 1.29
CA PRO A 78 15.40 -77.99 2.27
C PRO A 78 14.98 -78.58 3.62
N GLU A 79 15.82 -79.44 4.22
CA GLU A 79 15.56 -80.09 5.50
C GLU A 79 15.55 -79.15 6.73
N SER A 80 16.03 -77.91 6.59
CA SER A 80 16.08 -76.93 7.70
C SER A 80 15.40 -75.61 7.35
N LYS A 81 14.22 -75.39 7.95
CA LYS A 81 13.55 -74.08 8.03
C LYS A 81 14.26 -73.19 9.04
N GLU A 82 15.47 -72.72 8.74
CA GLU A 82 16.05 -71.64 9.54
C GLU A 82 15.36 -70.32 9.19
N LYS A 83 14.30 -70.00 9.93
CA LYS A 83 13.74 -68.65 9.96
C LYS A 83 14.78 -67.68 10.54
N LYS A 84 15.56 -67.04 9.69
CA LYS A 84 16.43 -65.94 10.10
C LYS A 84 15.57 -64.71 10.38
N SER A 85 15.12 -64.54 11.63
CA SER A 85 14.52 -63.29 12.08
C SER A 85 15.61 -62.23 12.23
N THR A 86 15.64 -61.23 11.35
CA THR A 86 16.48 -60.05 11.52
C THR A 86 15.81 -59.10 12.51
N HIS A 87 16.11 -59.24 13.81
CA HIS A 87 15.66 -58.27 14.81
C HIS A 87 16.57 -57.03 14.80
N VAL A 88 16.00 -55.88 14.46
CA VAL A 88 16.68 -54.58 14.62
C VAL A 88 16.68 -54.21 16.10
N SER A 89 17.86 -53.97 16.68
CA SER A 89 17.96 -53.52 18.07
C SER A 89 17.44 -52.08 18.20
N ALA A 90 16.73 -51.77 19.29
CA ALA A 90 16.20 -50.42 19.53
C ALA A 90 17.31 -49.33 19.51
N GLY A 91 18.55 -49.70 19.86
CA GLY A 91 19.71 -48.81 19.80
C GLY A 91 20.09 -48.37 18.39
N MET A 92 19.76 -49.16 17.36
CA MET A 92 20.02 -48.81 15.95
C MET A 92 19.06 -47.73 15.42
N LEU A 93 17.90 -47.55 16.05
CA LEU A 93 16.91 -46.52 15.71
C LEU A 93 17.25 -45.14 16.29
N LEU A 94 18.02 -45.10 17.39
CA LEU A 94 18.39 -43.85 18.08
C LEU A 94 18.96 -42.76 17.17
N PRO A 95 19.95 -43.01 16.29
CA PRO A 95 20.48 -41.97 15.41
C PRO A 95 19.41 -41.41 14.46
N GLY A 96 18.50 -42.25 13.95
CA GLY A 96 17.38 -41.81 13.12
C GLY A 96 16.37 -40.96 13.89
N ILE A 97 16.03 -41.34 15.12
CA ILE A 97 15.14 -40.57 15.99
C ILE A 97 15.76 -39.19 16.32
N ILE A 98 17.04 -39.16 16.69
CA ILE A 98 17.77 -37.91 16.97
C ILE A 98 17.76 -37.01 15.74
N LEU A 99 17.99 -37.59 14.55
CA LEU A 99 17.95 -36.85 13.30
C LEU A 99 16.55 -36.29 13.02
N ILE A 100 15.48 -37.07 13.21
CA ILE A 100 14.09 -36.61 13.04
C ILE A 100 13.79 -35.42 13.97
N VAL A 101 14.12 -35.55 15.25
CA VAL A 101 13.90 -34.49 16.25
C VAL A 101 14.72 -33.25 15.90
N GLY A 102 16.01 -33.44 15.60
CA GLY A 102 16.96 -32.36 15.28
C GLY A 102 16.57 -31.61 14.01
N VAL A 103 16.18 -32.30 12.94
CA VAL A 103 15.69 -31.68 11.70
C VAL A 103 14.38 -30.95 11.95
N SER A 104 13.44 -31.54 12.69
CA SER A 104 12.13 -30.93 12.95
C SER A 104 12.26 -29.60 13.71
N TYR A 105 12.97 -29.61 14.85
CA TYR A 105 13.16 -28.39 15.65
C TYR A 105 14.19 -27.44 15.05
N GLY A 106 15.20 -27.95 14.33
CA GLY A 106 16.16 -27.12 13.59
C GLY A 106 15.50 -26.33 12.46
N MET A 107 14.60 -26.97 11.71
CA MET A 107 13.82 -26.32 10.67
C MET A 107 12.84 -25.30 11.25
N TYR A 108 12.19 -25.63 12.38
CA TYR A 108 11.37 -24.66 13.10
C TYR A 108 12.20 -23.48 13.64
N ALA A 109 13.41 -23.70 14.14
CA ALA A 109 14.28 -22.61 14.59
C ALA A 109 14.70 -21.68 13.44
N SER A 110 14.87 -22.22 12.22
CA SER A 110 15.26 -21.44 11.05
C SER A 110 14.10 -20.73 10.34
N VAL A 111 12.91 -21.33 10.29
CA VAL A 111 11.77 -20.84 9.48
C VAL A 111 10.61 -20.37 10.36
N GLY A 112 10.54 -20.87 11.60
CA GLY A 112 9.48 -20.55 12.54
C GLY A 112 9.54 -19.11 13.03
N GLY A 113 8.36 -18.57 13.34
CA GLY A 113 8.19 -17.19 13.77
C GLY A 113 8.21 -16.97 15.29
N ILE A 114 8.84 -17.84 16.09
CA ILE A 114 8.69 -17.80 17.57
C ILE A 114 9.03 -16.43 18.15
N GLN A 115 10.10 -15.79 17.67
CA GLN A 115 10.51 -14.44 18.07
C GLN A 115 9.44 -13.38 17.74
N LYS A 116 8.75 -13.52 16.59
CA LYS A 116 7.66 -12.61 16.21
C LYS A 116 6.45 -12.79 17.11
N VAL A 117 6.15 -14.03 17.51
CA VAL A 117 5.02 -14.30 18.40
C VAL A 117 5.33 -13.83 19.82
N GLU A 118 6.56 -13.97 20.29
CA GLU A 118 7.02 -13.41 21.57
C GLU A 118 6.95 -11.88 21.56
N ALA A 119 7.52 -11.23 20.53
CA ALA A 119 7.42 -9.78 20.36
C ALA A 119 5.97 -9.29 20.29
N TRP A 120 5.08 -10.03 19.62
CA TRP A 120 3.65 -9.73 19.60
C TRP A 120 3.03 -9.82 21.01
N HIS A 121 3.32 -10.87 21.79
CA HIS A 121 2.85 -10.97 23.17
C HIS A 121 3.37 -9.81 24.02
N ASP A 122 4.66 -9.48 23.88
CA ASP A 122 5.29 -8.37 24.61
C ASP A 122 4.67 -7.01 24.23
N ALA A 123 4.34 -6.80 22.96
CA ALA A 123 3.63 -5.61 22.51
C ALA A 123 2.23 -5.52 23.16
N VAL A 124 1.46 -6.63 23.12
CA VAL A 124 0.12 -6.71 23.74
C VAL A 124 0.18 -6.44 25.24
N ASN A 125 1.15 -7.04 25.95
CA ASN A 125 1.33 -6.85 27.38
C ASN A 125 1.74 -5.42 27.75
N ARG A 126 2.49 -4.73 26.88
CA ARG A 126 2.94 -3.34 27.09
C ARG A 126 1.92 -2.30 26.65
N LEU A 127 0.81 -2.68 26.02
CA LEU A 127 -0.21 -1.75 25.52
C LEU A 127 -0.67 -0.71 26.56
N PRO A 128 -0.96 -1.04 27.83
CA PRO A 128 -1.38 -0.05 28.81
C PRO A 128 -0.30 1.01 29.07
N GLN A 129 0.97 0.60 29.16
CA GLN A 129 2.09 1.50 29.40
C GLN A 129 2.34 2.41 28.18
N LEU A 130 2.32 1.84 26.97
CA LEU A 130 2.50 2.60 25.73
C LEU A 130 1.35 3.61 25.54
N SER A 131 0.12 3.21 25.84
CA SER A 131 -1.05 4.09 25.78
C SER A 131 -0.94 5.24 26.79
N GLN A 132 -0.51 4.94 28.03
CA GLN A 132 -0.32 5.97 29.05
C GLN A 132 0.80 6.95 28.69
N ARG A 133 1.89 6.49 28.07
CA ARG A 133 2.96 7.37 27.57
C ARG A 133 2.48 8.26 26.43
N LEU A 134 1.62 7.75 25.55
CA LEU A 134 1.06 8.51 24.43
C LEU A 134 0.03 9.55 24.88
N LEU A 135 -0.84 9.22 25.85
CA LEU A 135 -1.95 10.08 26.29
C LEU A 135 -1.64 10.87 27.58
N GLY A 136 -0.55 10.58 28.27
CA GLY A 136 -0.20 11.20 29.56
C GLY A 136 0.53 12.53 29.43
N ASP A 137 0.63 13.26 30.55
CA ASP A 137 1.21 14.60 30.62
C ASP A 137 2.69 14.69 30.16
N ASN A 138 3.40 13.57 30.19
CA ASN A 138 4.81 13.49 29.77
C ASN A 138 5.02 13.23 28.28
N ALA A 139 3.95 13.05 27.48
CA ALA A 139 4.03 12.71 26.06
C ALA A 139 4.88 13.71 25.24
N ALA A 140 4.88 14.99 25.62
CA ALA A 140 5.65 16.04 24.97
C ALA A 140 7.16 15.99 25.28
N ASN A 141 7.54 15.42 26.44
CA ASN A 141 8.93 15.38 26.90
C ASN A 141 9.63 14.06 26.56
N GLU A 142 8.86 12.98 26.38
CA GLU A 142 9.39 11.65 26.09
C GLU A 142 8.57 10.97 24.97
N PRO A 143 8.78 11.38 23.70
CA PRO A 143 8.05 10.84 22.58
C PRO A 143 8.33 9.34 22.41
N LEU A 144 7.32 8.59 21.97
CA LEU A 144 7.47 7.19 21.63
C LEU A 144 8.41 7.01 20.44
N SER A 145 9.25 5.98 20.49
CA SER A 145 10.07 5.59 19.35
C SER A 145 9.22 4.99 18.22
N ASP A 146 9.76 4.90 17.00
CA ASP A 146 9.08 4.27 15.86
C ASP A 146 8.70 2.80 16.16
N GLN A 147 9.57 2.09 16.90
CA GLN A 147 9.30 0.73 17.35
C GLN A 147 8.16 0.71 18.38
N ASP A 148 8.17 1.61 19.36
CA ASP A 148 7.09 1.71 20.35
C ASP A 148 5.75 2.02 19.69
N MET A 149 5.72 2.88 18.68
CA MET A 149 4.52 3.19 17.90
C MET A 149 4.03 1.99 17.09
N SER A 150 4.95 1.21 16.52
CA SER A 150 4.63 -0.02 15.80
C SER A 150 4.03 -1.08 16.74
N ASP A 151 4.64 -1.27 17.91
CA ASP A 151 4.19 -2.17 18.96
C ASP A 151 2.81 -1.75 19.50
N LEU A 152 2.63 -0.45 19.78
CA LEU A 152 1.34 0.11 20.20
C LEU A 152 0.26 -0.15 19.16
N THR A 153 0.55 0.06 17.88
CA THR A 153 -0.42 -0.15 16.80
C THR A 153 -0.79 -1.63 16.65
N LEU A 154 0.20 -2.52 16.71
CA LEU A 154 -0.01 -3.97 16.64
C LEU A 154 -0.87 -4.47 17.81
N ALA A 155 -0.52 -4.03 19.02
CA ALA A 155 -1.22 -4.39 20.23
C ALA A 155 -2.65 -3.83 20.27
N LEU A 156 -2.84 -2.57 19.86
CA LEU A 156 -4.14 -1.93 19.78
C LEU A 156 -5.05 -2.65 18.78
N ARG A 157 -4.55 -2.98 17.58
CA ARG A 157 -5.31 -3.77 16.59
C ARG A 157 -5.69 -5.14 17.13
N THR A 158 -4.79 -5.81 17.84
CA THR A 158 -5.06 -7.12 18.46
C THR A 158 -6.18 -6.99 19.49
N LYS A 159 -6.05 -6.05 20.42
CA LYS A 159 -7.07 -5.81 21.45
C LYS A 159 -8.43 -5.48 20.81
N LEU A 160 -8.47 -4.61 19.80
CA LEU A 160 -9.72 -4.22 19.14
C LEU A 160 -10.33 -5.34 18.28
N HIS A 161 -9.52 -6.28 17.82
CA HIS A 161 -10.02 -7.48 17.15
C HIS A 161 -10.71 -8.43 18.13
N ASP A 162 -10.12 -8.61 19.32
CA ASP A 162 -10.65 -9.49 20.37
C ASP A 162 -11.81 -8.86 21.15
N ASP A 163 -11.69 -7.56 21.46
CA ASP A 163 -12.60 -6.74 22.25
C ASP A 163 -13.00 -5.49 21.42
N GLY A 164 -14.02 -5.69 20.57
CA GLY A 164 -14.41 -4.75 19.52
C GLY A 164 -15.30 -3.59 19.95
N ASP A 165 -15.69 -3.50 21.23
CA ASP A 165 -16.64 -2.51 21.77
C ASP A 165 -15.93 -1.31 22.44
N ASP A 166 -14.80 -0.87 21.88
CA ASP A 166 -14.04 0.30 22.34
C ASP A 166 -14.02 1.42 21.27
N PRO A 167 -15.00 2.34 21.26
CA PRO A 167 -15.07 3.43 20.28
C PRO A 167 -13.83 4.33 20.30
N MET A 168 -13.25 4.56 21.49
CA MET A 168 -12.07 5.42 21.65
C MET A 168 -10.81 4.74 21.16
N GLY A 169 -10.67 3.43 21.38
CA GLY A 169 -9.60 2.62 20.80
C GLY A 169 -9.65 2.63 19.26
N TRP A 170 -10.83 2.47 18.67
CA TRP A 170 -11.02 2.59 17.21
C TRP A 170 -10.71 4.00 16.69
N LEU A 171 -11.11 5.05 17.40
CA LEU A 171 -10.75 6.43 17.08
C LEU A 171 -9.22 6.64 17.11
N LEU A 172 -8.53 6.15 18.14
CA LEU A 172 -7.07 6.22 18.24
C LEU A 172 -6.40 5.48 17.08
N LEU A 173 -6.83 4.26 16.79
CA LEU A 173 -6.30 3.46 15.68
C LEU A 173 -6.47 4.20 14.34
N GLY A 174 -7.64 4.81 14.11
CA GLY A 174 -7.89 5.58 12.90
C GLY A 174 -6.99 6.82 12.79
N ARG A 175 -6.73 7.51 13.90
CA ARG A 175 -5.82 8.69 13.92
C ARG A 175 -4.38 8.28 13.62
N ILE A 176 -3.91 7.17 14.18
CA ILE A 176 -2.59 6.60 13.89
C ILE A 176 -2.50 6.20 12.41
N ALA A 177 -3.52 5.53 11.88
CA ALA A 177 -3.56 5.15 10.48
C ALA A 177 -3.52 6.37 9.52
N MET A 178 -4.26 7.45 9.85
CA MET A 178 -4.19 8.70 9.09
C MET A 178 -2.78 9.32 9.12
N ALA A 179 -2.14 9.34 10.30
CA ALA A 179 -0.76 9.84 10.45
C ALA A 179 0.23 9.01 9.61
N ASN A 180 0.01 7.70 9.52
CA ASN A 180 0.80 6.77 8.72
C ASN A 180 0.41 6.75 7.23
N ARG A 181 -0.55 7.58 6.80
CA ARG A 181 -1.11 7.60 5.42
C ARG A 181 -1.73 6.27 4.98
N ASP A 182 -2.15 5.45 5.94
CA ASP A 182 -2.89 4.22 5.73
C ASP A 182 -4.40 4.54 5.68
N GLY A 183 -4.86 4.99 4.51
CA GLY A 183 -6.25 5.43 4.31
C GLY A 183 -7.29 4.33 4.50
N GLU A 184 -6.94 3.08 4.15
CA GLU A 184 -7.85 1.94 4.29
C GLU A 184 -8.09 1.60 5.75
N THR A 185 -7.03 1.47 6.56
CA THR A 185 -7.16 1.24 8.00
C THR A 185 -7.84 2.43 8.67
N ALA A 186 -7.52 3.66 8.26
CA ALA A 186 -8.11 4.88 8.82
C ALA A 186 -9.63 4.91 8.65
N GLU A 187 -10.13 4.70 7.43
CA GLU A 187 -11.57 4.70 7.16
C GLU A 187 -12.27 3.56 7.90
N MET A 188 -11.70 2.34 7.89
CA MET A 188 -12.27 1.18 8.58
C MET A 188 -12.39 1.43 10.09
N ALA A 189 -11.30 1.89 10.72
CA ALA A 189 -11.28 2.13 12.16
C ALA A 189 -12.21 3.29 12.55
N MET A 190 -12.20 4.39 11.81
CA MET A 190 -13.08 5.52 12.06
C MET A 190 -14.56 5.19 11.86
N LYS A 191 -14.87 4.39 10.84
CA LYS A 191 -16.22 3.89 10.64
C LYS A 191 -16.66 3.03 11.82
N LYS A 192 -15.81 2.11 12.28
CA LYS A 192 -16.14 1.26 13.44
C LYS A 192 -16.35 2.08 14.72
N ALA A 193 -15.51 3.09 14.96
CA ALA A 193 -15.72 4.05 16.06
C ALA A 193 -17.07 4.76 15.95
N TYR A 194 -17.42 5.24 14.76
CA TYR A 194 -18.69 5.92 14.48
C TYR A 194 -19.91 5.01 14.65
N ASP A 195 -19.83 3.76 14.20
CA ASP A 195 -20.92 2.79 14.33
C ASP A 195 -21.20 2.46 15.81
N LEU A 196 -20.17 2.46 16.66
CA LEU A 196 -20.31 2.20 18.09
C LEU A 196 -20.80 3.43 18.89
N ASN A 197 -20.35 4.64 18.54
CA ASN A 197 -20.75 5.86 19.21
C ASN A 197 -20.91 7.03 18.21
N PRO A 198 -22.05 7.13 17.51
CA PRO A 198 -22.26 8.11 16.46
C PRO A 198 -22.54 9.52 16.96
N VAL A 199 -22.75 9.72 18.27
CA VAL A 199 -23.10 11.01 18.85
C VAL A 199 -21.89 11.82 19.32
N ASP A 200 -20.76 11.15 19.52
CA ASP A 200 -19.50 11.74 19.96
C ASP A 200 -18.89 12.64 18.88
N GLU A 201 -18.51 13.85 19.26
CA GLU A 201 -18.06 14.89 18.34
C GLU A 201 -16.66 14.62 17.78
N ASP A 202 -15.76 14.05 18.59
CA ASP A 202 -14.41 13.68 18.18
C ASP A 202 -14.42 12.52 17.19
N ILE A 203 -15.31 11.55 17.40
CA ILE A 203 -15.54 10.45 16.46
C ILE A 203 -16.14 10.96 15.15
N GLN A 204 -17.16 11.82 15.20
CA GLN A 204 -17.76 12.41 14.00
C GLN A 204 -16.71 13.19 13.19
N LEU A 205 -15.87 13.97 13.87
CA LEU A 205 -14.79 14.73 13.25
C LEU A 205 -13.73 13.81 12.62
N GLY A 206 -13.27 12.79 13.34
CA GLY A 206 -12.30 11.82 12.84
C GLY A 206 -12.82 11.03 11.63
N TYR A 207 -14.09 10.61 11.69
CA TYR A 207 -14.70 9.89 10.57
C TYR A 207 -14.89 10.78 9.34
N ALA A 208 -15.35 12.03 9.53
CA ALA A 208 -15.43 12.99 8.44
C ALA A 208 -14.07 13.22 7.76
N GLN A 209 -12.98 13.34 8.54
CA GLN A 209 -11.63 13.47 8.00
C GLN A 209 -11.25 12.26 7.14
N SER A 210 -11.45 11.04 7.65
CA SER A 210 -11.14 9.82 6.88
C SER A 210 -11.92 9.74 5.57
N LEU A 211 -13.21 10.15 5.58
CA LEU A 211 -14.06 10.18 4.39
C LEU A 211 -13.57 11.20 3.36
N MET A 212 -13.13 12.38 3.80
CA MET A 212 -12.56 13.40 2.90
C MET A 212 -11.28 12.91 2.22
N LEU A 213 -10.48 12.06 2.88
CA LEU A 213 -9.27 11.48 2.32
C LEU A 213 -9.54 10.27 1.39
N SER A 214 -10.70 9.61 1.52
CA SER A 214 -11.00 8.35 0.82
C SER A 214 -11.14 8.49 -0.71
N GLY A 215 -11.53 9.67 -1.22
CA GLY A 215 -11.83 9.89 -2.64
C GLY A 215 -13.03 9.11 -3.18
N LYS A 216 -13.79 8.41 -2.32
CA LYS A 216 -14.94 7.59 -2.72
C LYS A 216 -16.15 8.47 -3.10
N PRO A 217 -16.94 8.09 -4.11
CA PRO A 217 -18.17 8.80 -4.45
C PRO A 217 -19.10 8.92 -3.23
N GLY A 218 -19.63 10.12 -2.97
CA GLY A 218 -20.54 10.39 -1.85
C GLY A 218 -19.88 10.54 -0.48
N ALA A 219 -18.60 10.17 -0.31
CA ALA A 219 -17.91 10.31 0.97
C ALA A 219 -17.82 11.78 1.43
N SER A 220 -17.56 12.71 0.49
CA SER A 220 -17.49 14.14 0.80
C SER A 220 -18.83 14.70 1.31
N ASP A 221 -19.97 14.25 0.78
CA ASP A 221 -21.30 14.67 1.27
C ASP A 221 -21.58 14.18 2.68
N MET A 222 -21.22 12.93 2.96
CA MET A 222 -21.35 12.37 4.29
C MET A 222 -20.42 13.08 5.29
N ALA A 223 -19.17 13.34 4.92
CA ALA A 223 -18.22 14.11 5.73
C ALA A 223 -18.77 15.50 6.05
N ARG A 224 -19.29 16.22 5.06
CA ARG A 224 -19.95 17.52 5.26
C ARG A 224 -21.11 17.45 6.25
N ASN A 225 -21.94 16.41 6.17
CA ASN A 225 -23.06 16.22 7.10
C ASN A 225 -22.56 16.00 8.54
N LEU A 226 -21.54 15.17 8.73
CA LEU A 226 -20.91 14.94 10.03
C LEU A 226 -20.32 16.22 10.60
N LEU A 227 -19.51 16.95 9.82
CA LEU A 227 -18.93 18.22 10.24
C LEU A 227 -19.99 19.25 10.61
N ARG A 228 -21.09 19.32 9.85
CA ARG A 228 -22.25 20.17 10.20
C ARG A 228 -22.89 19.78 11.52
N ASN A 229 -22.93 18.50 11.88
CA ASN A 229 -23.46 18.05 13.16
C ASN A 229 -22.53 18.42 14.32
N VAL A 230 -21.20 18.28 14.12
CA VAL A 230 -20.20 18.75 15.09
C VAL A 230 -20.37 20.23 15.36
N ILE A 231 -20.35 21.09 14.32
CA ILE A 231 -20.48 22.54 14.52
C ILE A 231 -21.84 22.99 15.06
N LYS A 232 -22.89 22.17 14.96
CA LYS A 232 -24.21 22.48 15.54
C LYS A 232 -24.21 22.31 17.06
N LYS A 233 -23.39 21.40 17.58
CA LYS A 233 -23.25 21.15 19.02
C LYS A 233 -22.16 22.02 19.61
N ASP A 234 -20.98 22.03 18.97
CA ASP A 234 -19.84 22.85 19.33
C ASP A 234 -19.52 23.85 18.21
N HIS A 235 -20.08 25.06 18.34
CA HIS A 235 -19.80 26.17 17.44
C HIS A 235 -18.35 26.67 17.50
N THR A 236 -17.57 26.24 18.49
CA THR A 236 -16.18 26.67 18.70
C THR A 236 -15.16 25.69 18.12
N ASN A 237 -15.60 24.57 17.53
CA ASN A 237 -14.73 23.56 16.96
C ASN A 237 -13.97 24.09 15.72
N VAL A 238 -12.79 24.66 15.97
CA VAL A 238 -11.89 25.24 14.95
C VAL A 238 -11.54 24.23 13.86
N GLN A 239 -11.38 22.95 14.22
CA GLN A 239 -10.99 21.91 13.26
C GLN A 239 -12.13 21.57 12.29
N ALA A 240 -13.37 21.45 12.78
CA ALA A 240 -14.53 21.26 11.93
C ALA A 240 -14.77 22.47 11.01
N LEU A 241 -14.62 23.69 11.52
CA LEU A 241 -14.70 24.93 10.73
C LEU A 241 -13.64 24.96 9.61
N SER A 242 -12.40 24.58 9.92
CA SER A 242 -11.31 24.51 8.93
C SER A 242 -11.64 23.57 7.78
N LEU A 243 -12.07 22.34 8.10
CA LEU A 243 -12.42 21.32 7.09
C LEU A 243 -13.58 21.77 6.21
N LEU A 244 -14.63 22.34 6.80
CA LEU A 244 -15.76 22.90 6.05
C LEU A 244 -15.34 24.08 5.17
N ALA A 245 -14.41 24.92 5.62
CA ALA A 245 -13.92 26.05 4.84
C ALA A 245 -13.13 25.59 3.59
N PHE A 246 -12.24 24.62 3.75
CA PHE A 246 -11.51 24.04 2.62
C PHE A 246 -12.44 23.32 1.64
N ASP A 247 -13.36 22.49 2.15
CA ASP A 247 -14.36 21.79 1.32
C ASP A 247 -15.26 22.78 0.55
N ALA A 248 -15.67 23.88 1.18
CA ALA A 248 -16.45 24.94 0.52
C ALA A 248 -15.64 25.65 -0.56
N PHE A 249 -14.36 25.94 -0.29
CA PHE A 249 -13.47 26.59 -1.26
C PHE A 249 -13.24 25.72 -2.49
N GLU A 250 -12.99 24.42 -2.32
CA GLU A 250 -12.80 23.46 -3.41
C GLU A 250 -14.05 23.31 -4.29
N GLN A 251 -15.24 23.48 -3.71
CA GLN A 251 -16.52 23.47 -4.43
C GLN A 251 -16.92 24.82 -5.03
N ASN A 252 -16.03 25.81 -5.07
CA ASN A 252 -16.32 27.19 -5.50
C ASN A 252 -17.42 27.88 -4.69
N LYS A 253 -17.73 27.40 -3.48
CA LYS A 253 -18.67 28.03 -2.54
C LYS A 253 -17.93 29.08 -1.71
N PHE A 254 -17.38 30.09 -2.40
CA PHE A 254 -16.45 31.05 -1.81
C PHE A 254 -17.06 31.85 -0.64
N GLU A 255 -18.34 32.20 -0.71
CA GLU A 255 -19.05 32.88 0.40
C GLU A 255 -19.03 32.05 1.69
N GLN A 256 -19.29 30.74 1.58
CA GLN A 256 -19.27 29.84 2.74
C GLN A 256 -17.85 29.67 3.27
N ALA A 257 -16.86 29.52 2.40
CA ALA A 257 -15.46 29.42 2.79
C ALA A 257 -15.00 30.67 3.58
N ILE A 258 -15.35 31.87 3.08
CA ILE A 258 -15.07 33.14 3.77
C ILE A 258 -15.74 33.15 5.15
N ALA A 259 -17.02 32.80 5.23
CA ALA A 259 -17.76 32.80 6.50
C ALA A 259 -17.10 31.89 7.55
N TYR A 260 -16.72 30.66 7.16
CA TYR A 260 -16.06 29.72 8.07
C TYR A 260 -14.67 30.23 8.51
N TRP A 261 -13.82 30.72 7.60
CA TRP A 261 -12.51 31.27 7.98
C TRP A 261 -12.61 32.53 8.82
N THR A 262 -13.60 33.41 8.57
CA THR A 262 -13.85 34.59 9.40
C THR A 262 -14.27 34.19 10.81
N MET A 263 -15.18 33.21 10.94
CA MET A 263 -15.57 32.67 12.25
C MET A 263 -14.37 32.06 12.98
N MET A 264 -13.56 31.28 12.27
CA MET A 264 -12.36 30.67 12.83
C MET A 264 -11.34 31.70 13.31
N LYS A 265 -11.09 32.75 12.51
CA LYS A 265 -10.22 33.88 12.90
C LYS A 265 -10.71 34.57 14.18
N LYS A 266 -12.03 34.75 14.31
CA LYS A 266 -12.64 35.34 15.51
C LYS A 266 -12.45 34.47 16.75
N LEU A 267 -12.50 33.15 16.60
CA LEU A 267 -12.34 32.19 17.71
C LEU A 267 -10.89 32.08 18.19
N ILE A 268 -9.92 32.04 17.28
CA ILE A 268 -8.50 31.90 17.65
C ILE A 268 -7.86 33.20 18.14
N GLY A 269 -8.44 34.35 17.79
CA GLY A 269 -7.94 35.67 18.18
C GLY A 269 -6.85 36.21 17.23
N PRO A 270 -6.52 37.51 17.36
CA PRO A 270 -5.56 38.19 16.46
C PRO A 270 -4.11 37.79 16.69
N ASP A 271 -3.76 37.30 17.88
CA ASP A 271 -2.38 36.95 18.27
C ASP A 271 -2.01 35.49 17.93
N ASP A 272 -2.95 34.68 17.40
CA ASP A 272 -2.67 33.31 16.98
C ASP A 272 -1.80 33.27 15.73
N SER A 273 -0.78 32.41 15.72
CA SER A 273 0.17 32.26 14.62
C SER A 273 -0.47 31.90 13.28
N ARG A 274 -1.70 31.35 13.29
CA ARG A 274 -2.47 30.98 12.09
C ARG A 274 -3.24 32.15 11.49
N ALA A 275 -3.44 33.26 12.21
CA ALA A 275 -4.25 34.39 11.75
C ALA A 275 -3.81 34.93 10.36
N PRO A 276 -2.50 35.12 10.05
CA PRO A 276 -2.06 35.57 8.73
C PRO A 276 -2.40 34.59 7.59
N MET A 277 -2.47 33.29 7.89
CA MET A 277 -2.86 32.29 6.89
C MET A 277 -4.36 32.39 6.58
N LEU A 278 -5.19 32.67 7.58
CA LEU A 278 -6.63 32.85 7.40
C LEU A 278 -6.94 34.11 6.60
N ASP A 279 -6.20 35.20 6.83
CA ASP A 279 -6.34 36.42 6.04
C ASP A 279 -6.06 36.17 4.57
N ARG A 280 -4.95 35.50 4.25
CA ARG A 280 -4.65 35.13 2.85
C ARG A 280 -5.70 34.22 2.24
N SER A 281 -6.29 33.32 3.03
CA SER A 281 -7.32 32.39 2.55
C SER A 281 -8.62 33.13 2.24
N ILE A 282 -9.04 34.03 3.13
CA ILE A 282 -10.20 34.92 2.96
C ILE A 282 -10.01 35.82 1.73
N GLU A 283 -8.86 36.51 1.62
CA GLU A 283 -8.53 37.36 0.46
C GLU A 283 -8.59 36.57 -0.86
N ARG A 284 -8.06 35.35 -0.87
CA ARG A 284 -8.08 34.49 -2.05
C ARG A 284 -9.50 34.09 -2.44
N ALA A 285 -10.33 33.70 -1.48
CA ALA A 285 -11.74 33.39 -1.76
C ALA A 285 -12.53 34.62 -2.22
N GLN A 286 -12.28 35.80 -1.65
CA GLN A 286 -12.89 37.05 -2.11
C GLN A 286 -12.50 37.36 -3.55
N ALA A 287 -11.22 37.20 -3.91
CA ALA A 287 -10.76 37.40 -5.28
C ALA A 287 -11.44 36.45 -6.27
N ARG A 288 -11.64 35.18 -5.89
CA ARG A 288 -12.35 34.17 -6.70
C ARG A 288 -13.85 34.47 -6.80
N LEU A 289 -14.51 34.83 -5.71
CA LEU A 289 -15.91 35.24 -5.70
C LEU A 289 -16.15 36.43 -6.64
N ASN A 290 -15.30 37.46 -6.55
CA ASN A 290 -15.38 38.62 -7.44
C ASN A 290 -15.14 38.27 -8.91
N ALA A 291 -14.27 37.29 -9.20
CA ALA A 291 -14.04 36.80 -10.55
C ALA A 291 -15.25 36.03 -11.09
N ASP A 292 -15.86 35.18 -10.25
CA ASP A 292 -17.08 34.43 -10.58
C ASP A 292 -18.28 35.35 -10.80
N ASP A 293 -18.45 36.39 -9.99
CA ASP A 293 -19.52 37.36 -10.15
C ASP A 293 -19.35 38.20 -11.43
N LYS A 294 -18.11 38.59 -11.75
CA LYS A 294 -17.80 39.22 -13.05
C LYS A 294 -18.09 38.28 -14.21
N ALA A 295 -17.72 37.01 -14.11
CA ALA A 295 -18.03 36.01 -15.13
C ALA A 295 -19.54 35.82 -15.32
N LYS A 296 -20.31 35.72 -14.22
CA LYS A 296 -21.78 35.63 -14.26
C LYS A 296 -22.43 36.90 -14.83
N ALA A 297 -21.91 38.08 -14.50
CA ALA A 297 -22.39 39.36 -15.03
C ALA A 297 -22.13 39.49 -16.55
N LEU A 298 -21.02 38.94 -17.05
CA LEU A 298 -20.71 38.86 -18.48
C LEU A 298 -21.62 37.87 -19.22
N VAL A 299 -22.05 36.78 -18.56
CA VAL A 299 -22.93 35.75 -19.15
C VAL A 299 -24.41 36.16 -19.12
N ASN A 300 -24.85 36.92 -18.11
CA ASN A 300 -26.27 37.29 -17.94
C ASN A 300 -26.69 38.59 -18.66
N GLY A 301 -25.89 39.08 -19.61
CA GLY A 301 -26.34 40.09 -20.57
C GLY A 301 -26.66 41.47 -19.98
N SER A 302 -25.63 42.21 -19.59
CA SER A 302 -25.62 43.66 -19.81
C SER A 302 -24.42 44.00 -20.70
N ALA A 303 -24.61 43.79 -22.00
CA ALA A 303 -23.67 44.17 -23.05
C ALA A 303 -23.70 45.68 -23.38
N ALA A 304 -24.24 46.52 -22.49
CA ALA A 304 -24.43 47.96 -22.76
C ALA A 304 -24.05 48.83 -21.55
N ALA A 305 -22.82 48.68 -21.06
CA ALA A 305 -22.14 49.72 -20.25
C ALA A 305 -20.62 49.54 -20.13
N ALA A 306 -20.04 48.40 -20.53
CA ALA A 306 -18.61 48.12 -20.30
C ALA A 306 -17.65 48.67 -21.38
N ALA A 307 -18.06 49.67 -22.16
CA ALA A 307 -17.14 50.43 -23.01
C ALA A 307 -16.37 51.53 -22.25
N GLU A 308 -16.69 51.83 -20.99
CA GLU A 308 -16.07 52.97 -20.29
C GLU A 308 -15.53 52.72 -18.87
N THR A 309 -15.55 51.51 -18.33
CA THR A 309 -14.82 51.23 -17.08
C THR A 309 -14.12 49.88 -17.12
N ALA A 310 -13.09 49.79 -17.96
CA ALA A 310 -11.96 48.93 -17.65
C ALA A 310 -11.42 49.34 -16.26
N PRO A 311 -11.20 48.41 -15.31
CA PRO A 311 -10.44 48.78 -14.13
C PRO A 311 -9.07 49.23 -14.63
N LYS A 312 -8.72 50.48 -14.33
CA LYS A 312 -7.33 50.96 -14.35
C LYS A 312 -6.55 50.06 -13.39
N VAL A 313 -6.11 48.90 -13.87
CA VAL A 313 -4.86 48.31 -13.40
C VAL A 313 -3.84 49.39 -13.70
N SER A 314 -3.28 49.98 -12.65
CA SER A 314 -2.29 51.04 -12.77
C SER A 314 -1.32 50.66 -13.89
N ALA A 315 -1.14 51.54 -14.88
CA ALA A 315 -0.34 51.33 -16.09
C ALA A 315 1.15 51.00 -15.81
N GLU A 316 1.50 50.86 -14.53
CA GLU A 316 2.79 50.51 -13.97
C GLU A 316 2.90 49.00 -13.66
N GLN A 317 1.82 48.32 -13.27
CA GLN A 317 1.81 46.87 -12.99
C GLN A 317 1.72 46.03 -14.28
N ALA A 318 1.03 46.53 -15.31
CA ALA A 318 1.00 45.87 -16.62
C ALA A 318 2.38 45.82 -17.30
N LYS A 319 3.32 46.68 -16.87
CA LYS A 319 4.70 46.72 -17.40
C LYS A 319 5.68 45.75 -16.71
N GLN A 320 5.26 45.04 -15.65
CA GLN A 320 6.16 44.16 -14.86
C GLN A 320 5.71 42.70 -14.86
N GLN A 321 4.94 42.29 -15.87
CA GLN A 321 4.41 40.94 -16.01
C GLN A 321 4.63 40.42 -17.43
N ILE A 322 4.59 39.11 -17.61
CA ILE A 322 4.61 38.47 -18.93
C ILE A 322 3.46 37.50 -19.04
N VAL A 323 2.78 37.54 -20.19
CA VAL A 323 1.70 36.63 -20.50
C VAL A 323 2.20 35.57 -21.47
N ALA A 324 2.21 34.30 -21.07
CA ALA A 324 2.63 33.19 -21.90
C ALA A 324 1.43 32.29 -22.22
N THR A 325 1.20 32.01 -23.50
CA THR A 325 0.21 31.03 -23.96
C THR A 325 0.93 29.76 -24.42
N ILE A 326 0.75 28.68 -23.68
CA ILE A 326 1.37 27.38 -23.93
C ILE A 326 0.39 26.49 -24.69
N SER A 327 0.88 25.83 -25.73
CA SER A 327 0.14 24.86 -26.55
C SER A 327 0.95 23.58 -26.74
N LEU A 328 0.27 22.48 -27.02
CA LEU A 328 0.90 21.19 -27.32
C LEU A 328 0.87 20.93 -28.82
N ALA A 329 1.95 20.39 -29.37
CA ALA A 329 1.91 19.82 -30.71
C ALA A 329 1.14 18.48 -30.72
N PRO A 330 0.50 18.09 -31.83
CA PRO A 330 -0.31 16.86 -31.91
C PRO A 330 0.44 15.56 -31.60
N ASN A 331 1.77 15.56 -31.70
CA ASN A 331 2.64 14.40 -31.46
C ASN A 331 3.12 14.28 -30.00
N VAL A 332 2.75 15.22 -29.12
CA VAL A 332 3.16 15.19 -27.72
C VAL A 332 2.31 14.17 -26.95
N VAL A 333 2.98 13.21 -26.32
CA VAL A 333 2.33 12.22 -25.45
C VAL A 333 2.52 12.62 -24.00
N MET A 334 1.41 12.85 -23.29
CA MET A 334 1.43 13.20 -21.87
C MET A 334 1.79 11.99 -20.99
N PRO A 335 2.72 12.15 -20.02
CA PRO A 335 3.02 11.10 -19.05
C PRO A 335 1.86 10.91 -18.06
N LYS A 336 1.82 9.76 -17.39
CA LYS A 336 0.75 9.42 -16.42
C LYS A 336 0.89 10.15 -15.08
N GLN A 337 2.09 10.64 -14.78
CA GLN A 337 2.46 11.32 -13.54
C GLN A 337 3.56 12.35 -13.83
N GLY A 338 3.74 13.33 -12.94
CA GLY A 338 4.66 14.45 -13.13
C GLY A 338 3.92 15.78 -13.21
N ASP A 339 4.60 16.80 -13.73
CA ASP A 339 4.14 18.18 -13.70
C ASP A 339 4.55 18.97 -14.95
N ILE A 340 3.78 20.01 -15.27
CA ILE A 340 4.14 20.99 -16.30
C ILE A 340 4.88 22.11 -15.61
N ILE A 341 6.11 22.38 -16.06
CA ILE A 341 6.96 23.43 -15.50
C ILE A 341 7.12 24.50 -16.57
N VAL A 342 6.64 25.70 -16.27
CA VAL A 342 6.86 26.88 -17.11
C VAL A 342 7.87 27.79 -16.41
N SER A 343 9.02 27.97 -17.05
CA SER A 343 10.14 28.71 -16.51
C SER A 343 10.55 29.87 -17.40
N VAL A 344 11.06 30.92 -16.78
CA VAL A 344 11.54 32.13 -17.45
C VAL A 344 13.06 32.18 -17.30
N HIS A 345 13.75 32.26 -18.43
CA HIS A 345 15.20 32.33 -18.52
C HIS A 345 15.63 33.68 -19.07
N SER A 346 16.84 34.11 -18.72
CA SER A 346 17.47 35.27 -19.34
C SER A 346 17.65 35.03 -20.85
N ALA A 347 17.57 36.09 -21.67
CA ALA A 347 17.70 35.99 -23.12
C ALA A 347 19.09 35.53 -23.61
N ASP A 348 20.06 35.43 -22.70
CA ASP A 348 21.37 34.81 -22.90
C ASP A 348 21.33 33.26 -22.93
N GLY A 349 20.18 32.65 -22.61
CA GLY A 349 19.99 31.21 -22.63
C GLY A 349 20.55 30.48 -21.40
N ALA A 350 20.83 31.19 -20.31
CA ALA A 350 21.35 30.58 -19.09
C ALA A 350 20.45 29.42 -18.58
N PRO A 351 21.04 28.30 -18.12
CA PRO A 351 20.29 27.09 -17.75
C PRO A 351 19.44 27.28 -16.49
N MET A 352 19.79 28.24 -15.63
CA MET A 352 19.07 28.51 -14.39
C MET A 352 17.88 29.45 -14.66
N PRO A 353 16.65 29.04 -14.28
CA PRO A 353 15.47 29.89 -14.42
C PRO A 353 15.43 30.98 -13.35
N ILE A 354 14.84 32.12 -13.70
CA ILE A 354 14.70 33.28 -12.83
C ILE A 354 13.32 33.29 -12.17
N ALA A 355 12.30 32.84 -12.89
CA ALA A 355 10.96 32.58 -12.37
C ALA A 355 10.47 31.23 -12.87
N ALA A 356 9.64 30.54 -12.08
CA ALA A 356 9.07 29.26 -12.48
C ALA A 356 7.71 29.03 -11.83
N VAL A 357 6.78 28.46 -12.60
CA VAL A 357 5.47 28.03 -12.14
C VAL A 357 5.33 26.54 -12.43
N LYS A 358 4.85 25.81 -11.42
CA LYS A 358 4.59 24.37 -11.47
C LYS A 358 3.08 24.14 -11.56
N LEU A 359 2.64 23.35 -12.53
CA LEU A 359 1.24 23.09 -12.84
C LEU A 359 0.98 21.58 -12.94
N PRO A 360 -0.20 21.09 -12.54
CA PRO A 360 -0.54 19.67 -12.65
C PRO A 360 -0.79 19.26 -14.11
N LEU A 361 -0.52 17.99 -14.45
CA LEU A 361 -0.76 17.42 -15.79
C LEU A 361 -2.24 17.41 -16.22
N THR A 362 -3.17 17.60 -15.29
CA THR A 362 -4.61 17.71 -15.58
C THR A 362 -4.99 19.06 -16.21
N THR A 363 -4.03 19.98 -16.38
CA THR A 363 -4.27 21.29 -16.98
C THR A 363 -4.61 21.17 -18.47
N SER A 364 -5.70 21.82 -18.89
CA SER A 364 -6.15 21.83 -20.29
C SER A 364 -5.31 22.78 -21.15
N PHE A 365 -5.03 22.39 -22.39
CA PHE A 365 -4.32 23.23 -23.37
C PHE A 365 -5.28 23.70 -24.48
N PRO A 366 -5.05 24.89 -25.07
CA PRO A 366 -3.99 25.84 -24.76
C PRO A 366 -4.21 26.55 -23.41
N LEU A 367 -3.12 26.81 -22.69
CA LEU A 367 -3.14 27.46 -21.38
C LEU A 367 -2.48 28.83 -21.47
N THR A 368 -3.14 29.86 -20.95
CA THR A 368 -2.55 31.19 -20.77
C THR A 368 -2.21 31.43 -19.31
N ILE A 369 -0.94 31.75 -19.03
CA ILE A 369 -0.46 32.09 -17.69
C ILE A 369 0.16 33.49 -17.68
N THR A 370 0.10 34.15 -16.52
CA THR A 370 0.77 35.42 -16.28
C THR A 370 1.84 35.22 -15.22
N LEU A 371 3.09 35.53 -15.57
CA LEU A 371 4.23 35.49 -14.65
C LEU A 371 4.60 36.90 -14.21
N THR A 372 4.89 37.04 -12.92
CA THR A 372 5.24 38.31 -12.25
C THR A 372 6.44 38.12 -11.34
N ASP A 373 6.88 39.19 -10.68
CA ASP A 373 7.95 39.11 -9.67
C ASP A 373 7.67 38.13 -8.53
N LYS A 374 6.41 37.80 -8.25
CA LYS A 374 6.02 36.82 -7.22
C LYS A 374 6.43 35.40 -7.57
N ASP A 375 6.62 35.12 -8.86
CA ASP A 375 7.00 33.81 -9.38
C ASP A 375 8.53 33.67 -9.48
N SER A 376 9.28 34.70 -9.09
CA SER A 376 10.75 34.70 -9.10
C SER A 376 11.31 33.75 -8.04
N MET A 377 12.27 32.92 -8.42
CA MET A 377 12.88 31.92 -7.53
C MET A 377 13.90 32.51 -6.55
N MET A 378 14.44 33.69 -6.84
CA MET A 378 15.48 34.33 -6.03
C MET A 378 15.07 35.75 -5.60
N PRO A 379 15.16 36.11 -4.30
CA PRO A 379 14.79 37.45 -3.83
C PRO A 379 15.62 38.59 -4.46
N GLN A 380 16.88 38.31 -4.79
CA GLN A 380 17.84 39.28 -5.34
C GLN A 380 17.76 39.42 -6.87
N ARG A 381 17.07 38.51 -7.57
CA ARG A 381 16.99 38.51 -9.04
C ARG A 381 15.54 38.24 -9.46
N LYS A 382 14.81 39.32 -9.71
CA LYS A 382 13.38 39.29 -10.03
C LYS A 382 13.13 39.27 -11.53
N LEU A 383 11.96 38.79 -11.93
CA LEU A 383 11.50 38.81 -13.32
C LEU A 383 11.56 40.24 -13.92
N SER A 384 11.17 41.26 -13.16
CA SER A 384 11.20 42.67 -13.55
C SER A 384 12.60 43.26 -13.79
N SER A 385 13.66 42.58 -13.32
CA SER A 385 15.04 42.98 -13.60
C SER A 385 15.53 42.60 -15.00
N LEU A 386 14.76 41.80 -15.73
CA LEU A 386 15.08 41.34 -17.07
C LEU A 386 14.40 42.22 -18.13
N SER A 387 15.20 42.76 -19.05
CA SER A 387 14.70 43.49 -20.22
C SER A 387 14.21 42.55 -21.33
N GLU A 388 14.93 41.45 -21.55
CA GLU A 388 14.61 40.40 -22.51
C GLU A 388 14.71 39.03 -21.84
N MET A 389 13.81 38.12 -22.21
CA MET A 389 13.79 36.76 -21.67
C MET A 389 13.19 35.74 -22.63
N ILE A 390 13.34 34.47 -22.28
CA ILE A 390 12.78 33.34 -23.00
C ILE A 390 11.90 32.56 -22.02
N VAL A 391 10.69 32.23 -22.44
CA VAL A 391 9.78 31.36 -21.69
C VAL A 391 9.95 29.95 -22.21
N ARG A 392 10.26 29.01 -21.31
CA ARG A 392 10.38 27.59 -21.61
C ARG A 392 9.26 26.86 -20.88
N ALA A 393 8.58 25.96 -21.56
CA ALA A 393 7.62 25.05 -20.96
C ALA A 393 8.10 23.62 -21.15
N ARG A 394 8.10 22.82 -20.09
CA ARG A 394 8.45 21.40 -20.15
C ARG A 394 7.44 20.55 -19.41
N ILE A 395 7.37 19.29 -19.80
CA ILE A 395 6.54 18.25 -19.18
C ILE A 395 7.50 17.28 -18.51
N ASP A 396 7.52 17.34 -17.19
CA ASP A 396 8.27 16.41 -16.34
C ASP A 396 7.42 15.15 -16.08
N SER A 397 8.11 14.01 -15.96
CA SER A 397 7.52 12.68 -15.82
C SER A 397 7.77 12.03 -14.46
N ASP A 398 8.70 12.54 -13.63
CA ASP A 398 9.06 11.93 -12.34
C ASP A 398 8.92 12.86 -11.13
N GLY A 399 8.43 14.09 -11.32
CA GLY A 399 8.18 15.06 -10.27
C GLY A 399 9.44 15.82 -9.83
N ASN A 400 10.58 15.56 -10.48
CA ASN A 400 11.86 16.19 -10.18
C ASN A 400 12.08 17.47 -11.00
N VAL A 401 12.73 18.47 -10.40
CA VAL A 401 12.98 19.77 -11.05
C VAL A 401 14.17 19.72 -12.02
N MET A 402 14.88 18.60 -12.12
CA MET A 402 16.00 18.45 -13.05
C MET A 402 15.54 17.97 -14.43
N THR A 403 16.10 18.55 -15.50
CA THR A 403 15.81 18.12 -16.88
C THR A 403 16.30 16.69 -17.10
N LYS A 404 15.42 15.82 -17.62
CA LYS A 404 15.78 14.45 -17.98
C LYS A 404 15.72 14.25 -19.50
N GLN A 405 16.57 13.35 -19.99
CA GLN A 405 16.55 12.94 -21.39
C GLN A 405 15.18 12.34 -21.73
N GLY A 406 14.55 12.84 -22.80
CA GLY A 406 13.22 12.41 -23.23
C GLY A 406 12.03 13.26 -22.75
N ASP A 407 12.22 14.22 -21.83
CA ASP A 407 11.14 15.13 -21.40
C ASP A 407 10.74 16.06 -22.56
N TRP A 408 9.42 16.24 -22.75
CA TRP A 408 8.91 17.15 -23.76
C TRP A 408 9.11 18.61 -23.34
N TYR A 409 9.59 19.45 -24.25
CA TYR A 409 9.75 20.89 -24.01
C TYR A 409 9.45 21.75 -25.26
N GLY A 410 9.25 23.03 -25.00
CA GLY A 410 9.10 24.10 -25.98
C GLY A 410 9.64 25.41 -25.44
N GLU A 411 10.04 26.30 -26.34
CA GLU A 411 10.59 27.61 -26.00
C GLU A 411 9.94 28.71 -26.84
N SER A 412 9.77 29.88 -26.24
CA SER A 412 9.35 31.08 -26.95
C SER A 412 10.50 31.71 -27.72
N GLN A 413 10.16 32.65 -28.61
CA GLN A 413 11.12 33.68 -29.01
C GLN A 413 11.42 34.62 -27.83
N LYS A 414 12.47 35.44 -27.99
CA LYS A 414 12.81 36.48 -27.00
C LYS A 414 11.61 37.42 -26.84
N VAL A 415 11.20 37.64 -25.60
CA VAL A 415 10.08 38.50 -25.23
C VAL A 415 10.57 39.58 -24.26
N MET A 416 10.05 40.80 -24.43
CA MET A 416 10.31 41.91 -23.53
C MET A 416 9.36 41.89 -22.33
N LEU A 417 9.79 42.47 -21.21
CA LEU A 417 8.95 42.64 -20.03
C LEU A 417 7.67 43.43 -20.39
N GLY A 418 6.50 42.95 -19.95
CA GLY A 418 5.19 43.50 -20.33
C GLY A 418 4.60 42.90 -21.61
N GLY A 419 5.35 42.06 -22.33
CA GLY A 419 4.94 41.43 -23.58
C GLY A 419 4.15 40.14 -23.40
N ASP A 420 3.51 39.71 -24.49
CA ASP A 420 2.87 38.41 -24.65
C ASP A 420 3.73 37.48 -25.50
N THR A 421 3.68 36.18 -25.20
CA THR A 421 4.41 35.18 -25.97
C THR A 421 3.66 33.86 -26.09
N LYS A 422 4.01 33.10 -27.11
CA LYS A 422 3.44 31.77 -27.37
C LYS A 422 4.55 30.73 -27.30
N VAL A 423 4.28 29.65 -26.59
CA VAL A 423 5.18 28.50 -26.44
C VAL A 423 4.48 27.27 -26.98
N LEU A 424 5.10 26.61 -27.95
CA LEU A 424 4.63 25.32 -28.46
C LEU A 424 5.56 24.23 -27.94
N ILE A 425 5.04 23.31 -27.12
CA ILE A 425 5.77 22.12 -26.69
C ILE A 425 5.78 21.14 -27.85
N ASN A 426 6.97 20.85 -28.39
CA ASN A 426 7.12 20.04 -29.61
C ASN A 426 8.46 19.30 -29.74
N LYS A 427 9.38 19.45 -28.79
CA LYS A 427 10.71 18.82 -28.79
C LYS A 427 10.89 17.94 -27.56
N GLN A 428 11.84 17.01 -27.60
CA GLN A 428 12.29 16.24 -26.43
C GLN A 428 13.77 16.51 -26.17
N TYR A 429 14.18 16.47 -24.90
CA TYR A 429 15.58 16.63 -24.48
C TYR A 429 16.46 15.45 -24.89
#